data_AF-A0A961YYI6-F1
#
_entry.id   AF-A0A961YYI6-F1
#
_cell.length_a   1.000
_cell.length_b   1.000
_cell.length_c   1.000
_cell.angle_alpha   90.00
_cell.angle_beta   90.00
_cell.angle_gamma   90.00
#
_symmetry.space_group_name_H-M   'P 1'
#
loop_
_entity.id
_entity.type
_entity.pdbx_description
1 polymer ?
#
loop_
_entity_poly.entity_id
_entity_poly.type
_entity_poly.pdbx_seq_one_letter_code
_entity_poly.pdbx_strand_id
1 'polypeptide(L)'
;MSVGMLAVAATLAWAAGGAFAADETPAQAAAKIGGSVGGSAWNAEIAPGGTTGIALDEQQTALVRRVSNYFNTLDNLSGRFVQTSADGKVMKGKFAMKRPGRFRFDYARPSLQVIISDGKSLAIQDHDLNNEDRVQLDDTPFRLLLRKEVDLIRDARISEIQDAGETIALTLQDKSPDTSGRIRLVFEAKPELELKEWITKDAQGLDTRVEVGNLDRTTAIDPSQFVIKPMGAAFNRR
;
A
#
# COMPACT_ATOMS: atom_id res chain seq x y z
N MET A 1 25.54 -18.19 -16.48
CA MET A 1 24.88 -18.61 -15.22
C MET A 1 23.94 -17.49 -14.83
N SER A 2 22.65 -17.63 -15.16
CA SER A 2 21.64 -16.59 -14.96
C SER A 2 20.82 -16.98 -13.73
N VAL A 3 20.89 -16.19 -12.66
CA VAL A 3 20.06 -16.40 -11.46
C VAL A 3 18.75 -15.66 -11.72
N GLY A 4 17.66 -16.42 -11.88
CA GLY A 4 16.31 -15.90 -12.05
C GLY A 4 15.83 -15.24 -10.76
N MET A 5 15.40 -14.00 -10.88
CA MET A 5 14.83 -13.18 -9.82
C MET A 5 13.37 -13.60 -9.60
N LEU A 6 13.07 -14.17 -8.44
CA LEU A 6 11.71 -14.46 -7.99
C LEU A 6 11.04 -13.13 -7.62
N ALA A 7 10.12 -12.68 -8.47
CA ALA A 7 9.16 -11.64 -8.12
C ALA A 7 8.22 -12.21 -7.06
N VAL A 8 8.28 -11.69 -5.83
CA VAL A 8 7.27 -12.01 -4.82
C VAL A 8 6.05 -11.15 -5.10
N ALA A 9 5.15 -11.71 -5.91
CA ALA A 9 3.78 -11.28 -5.95
C ALA A 9 3.13 -11.71 -4.63
N ALA A 10 2.54 -10.77 -3.89
CA ALA A 10 1.59 -11.11 -2.83
C ALA A 10 0.28 -11.56 -3.49
N THR A 11 0.28 -12.77 -4.05
CA THR A 11 -0.92 -13.42 -4.57
C THR A 11 -1.73 -13.98 -3.40
N LEU A 12 -2.79 -13.29 -3.01
CA LEU A 12 -3.90 -13.90 -2.29
C LEU A 12 -4.84 -14.51 -3.33
N ALA A 13 -4.59 -15.77 -3.70
CA ALA A 13 -5.56 -16.59 -4.43
C ALA A 13 -5.99 -17.74 -3.50
N TRP A 14 -7.27 -17.82 -3.17
CA TRP A 14 -7.83 -19.06 -2.65
C TRP A 14 -8.87 -19.62 -3.60
N ALA A 15 -8.60 -20.87 -3.99
CA ALA A 15 -9.46 -21.72 -4.77
C ALA A 15 -10.63 -22.21 -3.91
N ALA A 16 -11.84 -22.11 -4.44
CA ALA A 16 -12.95 -22.95 -4.04
C ALA A 16 -13.45 -23.67 -5.30
N GLY A 17 -13.08 -24.95 -5.41
CA GLY A 17 -13.76 -25.89 -6.28
C GLY A 17 -15.12 -26.24 -5.68
N GLY A 18 -16.17 -26.12 -6.48
CA GLY A 18 -17.53 -26.49 -6.11
C GLY A 18 -18.47 -26.20 -7.28
N ALA A 19 -18.60 -27.18 -8.16
CA ALA A 19 -19.44 -27.14 -9.35
C ALA A 19 -20.92 -26.97 -8.99
N PHE A 20 -21.56 -25.93 -9.54
CA PHE A 20 -22.95 -25.97 -9.97
C PHE A 20 -23.11 -25.14 -11.25
N ALA A 21 -23.73 -25.77 -12.24
CA ALA A 21 -24.00 -25.22 -13.55
C ALA A 21 -24.99 -24.04 -13.47
N ALA A 22 -24.78 -23.04 -14.33
CA ALA A 22 -25.85 -22.23 -14.87
C ALA A 22 -25.39 -21.63 -16.21
N ASP A 23 -26.09 -22.03 -17.25
CA ASP A 23 -26.17 -21.36 -18.54
C ASP A 23 -26.88 -19.99 -18.35
N GLU A 24 -26.83 -19.17 -19.40
CA GLU A 24 -27.59 -17.92 -19.63
C GLU A 24 -26.90 -16.57 -19.36
N THR A 25 -26.71 -15.84 -20.47
CA THR A 25 -26.37 -14.42 -20.59
C THR A 25 -27.66 -13.58 -20.71
N PRO A 26 -27.60 -12.23 -20.80
CA PRO A 26 -27.93 -11.27 -19.76
C PRO A 26 -29.31 -10.57 -19.95
N ALA A 27 -29.89 -10.05 -18.87
CA ALA A 27 -31.01 -9.11 -18.98
C ALA A 27 -30.86 -7.91 -18.03
N GLN A 28 -30.85 -6.73 -18.64
CA GLN A 28 -30.87 -5.41 -18.03
C GLN A 28 -32.17 -5.20 -17.23
N ALA A 29 -32.05 -4.61 -16.04
CA ALA A 29 -33.13 -3.82 -15.46
C ALA A 29 -32.53 -2.68 -14.62
N ALA A 30 -32.58 -1.48 -15.20
CA ALA A 30 -32.29 -0.24 -14.52
C ALA A 30 -33.40 0.10 -13.53
N ALA A 31 -33.03 0.49 -12.31
CA ALA A 31 -33.87 1.29 -11.41
C ALA A 31 -33.07 2.51 -10.95
N LYS A 32 -33.45 3.67 -11.48
CA LYS A 32 -33.03 4.99 -11.01
C LYS A 32 -33.50 5.18 -9.56
N ILE A 33 -32.61 5.64 -8.71
CA ILE A 33 -32.96 6.49 -7.57
C ILE A 33 -32.02 7.70 -7.63
N GLY A 34 -32.62 8.88 -7.78
CA GLY A 34 -31.90 10.15 -7.92
C GLY A 34 -31.56 10.80 -6.57
N GLY A 35 -30.68 11.81 -6.64
CA GLY A 35 -30.55 12.84 -5.61
C GLY A 35 -29.16 13.01 -4.99
N SER A 36 -28.26 13.65 -5.76
CA SER A 36 -27.05 14.41 -5.38
C SER A 36 -26.66 14.56 -3.89
N VAL A 37 -25.42 14.21 -3.53
CA VAL A 37 -24.33 15.12 -3.07
C VAL A 37 -22.97 14.41 -3.23
N GLY A 38 -21.97 15.07 -3.83
CA GLY A 38 -20.54 14.75 -3.65
C GLY A 38 -19.89 13.87 -4.72
N GLY A 39 -19.16 14.49 -5.65
CA GLY A 39 -18.53 13.86 -6.81
C GLY A 39 -17.60 12.67 -6.51
N SER A 40 -18.03 11.49 -6.95
CA SER A 40 -17.18 10.34 -7.23
C SER A 40 -16.32 10.62 -8.48
N ALA A 41 -15.26 11.41 -8.33
CA ALA A 41 -14.24 11.65 -9.36
C ALA A 41 -12.90 10.97 -9.03
N TRP A 42 -12.89 10.02 -8.08
CA TRP A 42 -11.67 9.35 -7.58
C TRP A 42 -11.39 7.99 -8.23
N ASN A 43 -12.28 7.53 -9.11
CA ASN A 43 -12.10 6.32 -9.91
C ASN A 43 -11.38 6.64 -11.23
N ALA A 44 -10.35 7.50 -11.19
CA ALA A 44 -9.41 7.59 -12.29
C ALA A 44 -8.63 6.27 -12.31
N GLU A 45 -9.11 5.35 -13.14
CA GLU A 45 -8.37 4.21 -13.69
C GLU A 45 -6.89 4.58 -13.78
N ILE A 46 -6.03 3.86 -13.06
CA ILE A 46 -4.58 4.04 -13.17
C ILE A 46 -4.23 3.65 -14.61
N ALA A 47 -4.15 4.65 -15.49
CA ALA A 47 -3.96 4.44 -16.91
C ALA A 47 -2.74 3.52 -17.15
N PRO A 48 -2.89 2.44 -17.95
CA PRO A 48 -1.84 1.45 -18.14
C PRO A 48 -0.64 1.97 -18.96
N GLY A 49 -0.62 3.24 -19.38
CA GLY A 49 0.35 3.76 -20.37
C GLY A 49 1.44 4.73 -19.87
N GLY A 50 1.45 5.15 -18.61
CA GLY A 50 2.39 6.17 -18.12
C GLY A 50 3.72 5.60 -17.58
N THR A 51 4.56 4.97 -18.41
CA THR A 51 5.90 4.49 -17.97
C THR A 51 6.96 5.59 -18.01
N THR A 52 6.65 6.74 -18.61
CA THR A 52 7.56 7.88 -18.71
C THR A 52 7.25 8.86 -17.58
N GLY A 53 8.24 9.14 -16.72
CA GLY A 53 8.10 10.19 -15.72
C GLY A 53 7.88 11.56 -16.37
N ILE A 54 7.06 12.40 -15.75
CA ILE A 54 6.83 13.77 -16.22
C ILE A 54 8.01 14.67 -15.86
N ALA A 55 8.30 15.66 -16.71
CA ALA A 55 9.16 16.78 -16.32
C ALA A 55 8.37 17.65 -15.34
N LEU A 56 8.92 17.84 -14.14
CA LEU A 56 8.28 18.62 -13.08
C LEU A 56 8.54 20.11 -13.28
N ASP A 57 7.49 20.93 -13.22
CA ASP A 57 7.65 22.37 -13.05
C ASP A 57 8.07 22.73 -11.60
N GLU A 58 8.26 24.02 -11.33
CA GLU A 58 8.71 24.49 -10.01
C GLU A 58 7.69 24.19 -8.90
N GLN A 59 6.39 24.36 -9.18
CA GLN A 59 5.30 24.12 -8.22
C GLN A 59 5.18 22.63 -7.90
N GLN A 60 5.20 21.78 -8.92
CA GLN A 60 5.20 20.33 -8.82
C GLN A 60 6.43 19.82 -8.07
N THR A 61 7.62 20.38 -8.33
CA THR A 61 8.84 20.03 -7.62
C THR A 61 8.74 20.40 -6.14
N ALA A 62 8.18 21.58 -5.82
CA ALA A 62 7.93 21.99 -4.44
C ALA A 62 6.95 21.03 -3.72
N LEU A 63 5.89 20.60 -4.40
CA LEU A 63 4.92 19.63 -3.88
C LEU A 63 5.57 18.27 -3.59
N VAL A 64 6.36 17.72 -4.52
CA VAL A 64 7.06 16.43 -4.30
C VAL A 64 8.08 16.52 -3.16
N ARG A 65 8.75 17.67 -3.00
CA ARG A 65 9.60 17.93 -1.81
C ARG A 65 8.78 17.98 -0.52
N ARG A 66 7.59 18.60 -0.54
CA ARG A 66 6.68 18.61 0.61
C ARG A 66 6.24 17.20 1.01
N VAL A 67 5.94 16.34 0.03
CA VAL A 67 5.61 14.92 0.27
C VAL A 67 6.81 14.15 0.82
N SER A 68 8.01 14.38 0.27
CA SER A 68 9.25 13.76 0.80
C SER A 68 9.47 14.15 2.27
N ASN A 69 9.32 15.43 2.60
CA ASN A 69 9.43 15.95 3.97
C ASN A 69 8.34 15.40 4.90
N TYR A 70 7.11 15.22 4.41
CA TYR A 70 6.05 14.57 5.17
C TYR A 70 6.50 13.19 5.64
N PHE A 71 6.99 12.32 4.75
CA PHE A 71 7.48 11.00 5.18
C PHE A 71 8.72 11.10 6.08
N ASN A 72 9.64 12.03 5.82
CA ASN A 72 10.84 12.21 6.65
C ASN A 72 10.54 12.62 8.10
N THR A 73 9.43 13.29 8.36
CA THR A 73 9.03 13.77 9.70
C THR A 73 8.12 12.81 10.46
N LEU A 74 7.68 11.71 9.84
CA LEU A 74 6.85 10.69 10.47
C LEU A 74 7.68 9.70 11.30
N ASP A 75 8.23 10.15 12.43
CA ASP A 75 9.04 9.28 13.31
C ASP A 75 8.22 8.11 13.87
N ASN A 76 7.00 8.39 14.34
CA ASN A 76 6.03 7.41 14.79
C ASN A 76 4.68 7.75 14.14
N LEU A 77 3.95 6.73 13.71
CA LEU A 77 2.59 6.89 13.20
C LEU A 77 1.80 5.63 13.56
N SER A 78 0.60 5.80 14.07
CA SER A 78 -0.34 4.70 14.27
C SER A 78 -1.74 5.12 13.88
N GLY A 79 -2.62 4.15 13.64
CA GLY A 79 -4.00 4.44 13.28
C GLY A 79 -4.76 3.21 12.87
N ARG A 80 -5.85 3.43 12.13
CA ARG A 80 -6.70 2.39 11.57
C ARG A 80 -6.58 2.40 10.06
N PHE A 81 -6.81 1.25 9.44
CA PHE A 81 -6.85 1.14 7.99
C PHE A 81 -8.06 0.34 7.51
N VAL A 82 -8.44 0.60 6.26
CA VAL A 82 -9.35 -0.19 5.45
C VAL A 82 -8.62 -0.51 4.16
N GLN A 83 -8.45 -1.80 3.85
CA GLN A 83 -7.88 -2.26 2.60
C GLN A 83 -8.99 -2.81 1.72
N THR A 84 -8.94 -2.47 0.43
CA THR A 84 -9.74 -3.09 -0.62
C THR A 84 -8.78 -3.73 -1.61
N SER A 85 -8.83 -5.05 -1.72
CA SER A 85 -8.01 -5.84 -2.65
C SER A 85 -8.60 -5.81 -4.08
N ALA A 86 -7.84 -6.28 -5.07
CA ALA A 86 -8.25 -6.28 -6.48
C ALA A 86 -9.51 -7.13 -6.76
N ASP A 87 -9.79 -8.12 -5.92
CA ASP A 87 -11.01 -8.95 -5.95
C ASP A 87 -12.22 -8.27 -5.28
N GLY A 88 -12.07 -7.04 -4.79
CA GLY A 88 -13.08 -6.29 -4.06
C GLY A 88 -13.21 -6.69 -2.58
N LYS A 89 -12.38 -7.60 -2.07
CA LYS A 89 -12.41 -8.00 -0.66
C LYS A 89 -11.96 -6.84 0.23
N VAL A 90 -12.81 -6.51 1.20
CA VAL A 90 -12.55 -5.44 2.17
C VAL A 90 -12.03 -6.03 3.47
N MET A 91 -10.85 -5.58 3.88
CA MET A 91 -10.21 -5.92 5.15
C MET A 91 -9.99 -4.66 5.97
N LYS A 92 -10.01 -4.78 7.30
CA LYS A 92 -9.81 -3.64 8.21
C LYS A 92 -8.80 -4.02 9.27
N GLY A 93 -8.19 -3.02 9.89
CA GLY A 93 -7.26 -3.29 10.97
C GLY A 93 -6.70 -2.05 11.63
N LYS A 94 -5.60 -2.24 12.33
CA LYS A 94 -4.78 -1.19 12.92
C LYS A 94 -3.37 -1.28 12.37
N PHE A 95 -2.70 -0.15 12.32
CA PHE A 95 -1.30 -0.12 11.91
C PHE A 95 -0.46 0.73 12.86
N ALA A 96 0.83 0.42 12.86
CA ALA A 96 1.87 1.15 13.55
C ALA A 96 3.08 1.25 12.63
N MET A 97 3.78 2.36 12.68
CA MET A 97 4.98 2.63 11.89
C MET A 97 5.96 3.39 12.76
N LYS A 98 7.24 3.01 12.66
CA LYS A 98 8.34 3.69 13.31
C LYS A 98 9.50 3.80 12.34
N ARG A 99 9.92 5.02 12.01
CA ARG A 99 11.06 5.19 11.12
C ARG A 99 12.37 4.70 11.74
N PRO A 100 13.35 4.29 10.91
CA PRO A 100 13.20 3.98 9.49
C PRO A 100 12.66 2.56 9.26
N GLY A 101 11.93 2.34 8.17
CA GLY A 101 11.61 1.00 7.65
C GLY A 101 10.62 0.15 8.44
N ARG A 102 10.38 0.42 9.73
CA ARG A 102 9.57 -0.47 10.56
C ARG A 102 8.09 -0.12 10.49
N PHE A 103 7.27 -1.13 10.26
CA PHE A 103 5.83 -1.00 10.31
C PHE A 103 5.17 -2.33 10.62
N ARG A 104 3.91 -2.26 11.04
CA ARG A 104 3.08 -3.41 11.36
C ARG A 104 1.63 -3.09 11.01
N PHE A 105 0.98 -3.97 10.29
CA PHE A 105 -0.46 -3.97 10.04
C PHE A 105 -1.05 -5.23 10.68
N ASP A 106 -1.92 -5.04 11.67
CA ASP A 106 -2.68 -6.12 12.28
C ASP A 106 -4.10 -6.10 11.68
N TYR A 107 -4.46 -7.16 10.97
CA TYR A 107 -5.79 -7.32 10.40
C TYR A 107 -6.79 -7.70 11.50
N ALA A 108 -8.01 -7.18 11.38
CA ALA A 108 -9.10 -7.52 12.26
C ALA A 108 -9.75 -8.84 11.81
N ARG A 109 -10.36 -9.53 12.77
CA ARG A 109 -11.13 -10.76 12.53
C ARG A 109 -12.15 -10.56 11.40
N PRO A 110 -12.40 -11.58 10.56
CA PRO A 110 -12.03 -12.99 10.76
C PRO A 110 -10.59 -13.36 10.40
N SER A 111 -9.84 -12.52 9.69
CA SER A 111 -8.45 -12.80 9.35
C SER A 111 -7.53 -12.56 10.54
N LEU A 112 -6.63 -13.49 10.80
CA LEU A 112 -5.51 -13.33 11.73
C LEU A 112 -4.21 -12.94 11.01
N GLN A 113 -4.31 -12.26 9.86
CA GLN A 113 -3.13 -11.84 9.10
C GLN A 113 -2.39 -10.69 9.80
N VAL A 114 -1.06 -10.75 9.76
CA VAL A 114 -0.16 -9.69 10.23
C VAL A 114 0.87 -9.42 9.15
N ILE A 115 1.00 -8.17 8.73
CA ILE A 115 2.10 -7.73 7.88
C ILE A 115 3.07 -6.94 8.75
N ILE A 116 4.34 -7.33 8.77
CA ILE A 116 5.33 -6.77 9.68
C ILE A 116 6.66 -6.55 8.97
N SER A 117 7.26 -5.38 9.16
CA SER A 117 8.62 -5.09 8.76
C SER A 117 9.47 -4.67 9.94
N ASP A 118 10.66 -5.27 10.04
CA ASP A 118 11.70 -4.91 11.00
C ASP A 118 12.64 -3.81 10.48
N GLY A 119 12.36 -3.26 9.29
CA GLY A 119 13.16 -2.26 8.60
C GLY A 119 14.23 -2.82 7.66
N LYS A 120 14.36 -4.15 7.57
CA LYS A 120 15.20 -4.83 6.57
C LYS A 120 14.38 -5.81 5.74
N SER A 121 13.55 -6.61 6.41
CA SER A 121 12.67 -7.59 5.79
C SER A 121 11.21 -7.22 6.03
N LEU A 122 10.35 -7.73 5.16
CA LEU A 122 8.90 -7.69 5.27
C LEU A 122 8.41 -9.12 5.36
N ALA A 123 7.60 -9.44 6.35
CA ALA A 123 6.91 -10.71 6.47
C ALA A 123 5.40 -10.49 6.43
N ILE A 124 4.73 -11.36 5.68
CA ILE A 124 3.27 -11.49 5.62
C ILE A 124 2.94 -12.82 6.29
N GLN A 125 2.30 -12.74 7.45
CA GLN A 125 2.00 -13.89 8.31
C GLN A 125 0.50 -14.12 8.31
N ASP A 126 0.06 -15.29 7.85
CA ASP A 126 -1.33 -15.75 7.95
C ASP A 126 -1.43 -16.81 9.06
N HIS A 127 -1.85 -16.39 10.25
CA HIS A 127 -1.98 -17.25 11.42
C HIS A 127 -3.12 -18.27 11.32
N ASP A 128 -4.10 -18.07 10.43
CA ASP A 128 -5.17 -19.05 10.22
C ASP A 128 -4.64 -20.23 9.39
N LEU A 129 -3.76 -19.95 8.42
CA LEU A 129 -3.18 -20.94 7.52
C LEU A 129 -1.80 -21.46 7.96
N ASN A 130 -1.24 -20.91 9.04
CA ASN A 130 0.15 -21.14 9.46
C ASN A 130 1.15 -20.94 8.31
N ASN A 131 0.97 -19.86 7.54
CA ASN A 131 1.80 -19.53 6.39
C ASN A 131 2.55 -18.21 6.61
N GLU A 132 3.83 -18.17 6.22
CA GLU A 132 4.66 -16.97 6.27
C GLU A 132 5.39 -16.77 4.94
N ASP A 133 5.15 -15.61 4.31
CA ASP A 133 5.91 -15.15 3.15
C ASP A 133 6.84 -14.02 3.57
N ARG A 134 8.13 -14.11 3.20
CA ARG A 134 9.14 -13.13 3.60
C ARG A 134 9.95 -12.62 2.42
N VAL A 135 10.13 -11.31 2.35
CA VAL A 135 10.90 -10.60 1.32
C VAL A 135 11.83 -9.56 1.92
N GLN A 136 12.82 -9.10 1.16
CA GLN A 136 13.56 -7.90 1.56
C GLN A 136 12.69 -6.68 1.35
N LEU A 137 12.69 -5.76 2.31
CA LEU A 137 11.93 -4.52 2.21
C LEU A 137 12.36 -3.71 0.97
N ASP A 138 13.65 -3.78 0.63
CA ASP A 138 14.23 -3.09 -0.52
C ASP A 138 13.76 -3.63 -1.89
N ASP A 139 13.16 -4.82 -1.93
CA ASP A 139 12.58 -5.37 -3.16
C ASP A 139 11.12 -4.93 -3.35
N THR A 140 10.56 -4.20 -2.38
CA THR A 140 9.16 -3.76 -2.39
C THR A 140 9.02 -2.29 -2.81
N PRO A 141 7.90 -1.90 -3.44
CA PRO A 141 7.67 -0.50 -3.82
C PRO A 141 7.56 0.44 -2.59
N PHE A 142 7.28 -0.09 -1.40
CA PHE A 142 7.20 0.69 -0.17
C PHE A 142 8.54 1.28 0.27
N ARG A 143 9.67 0.77 -0.23
CA ARG A 143 11.00 1.31 0.14
C ARG A 143 11.13 2.80 -0.11
N LEU A 144 10.49 3.33 -1.16
CA LEU A 144 10.53 4.76 -1.49
C LEU A 144 10.07 5.64 -0.34
N LEU A 145 9.11 5.14 0.46
CA LEU A 145 8.45 5.90 1.51
C LEU A 145 9.05 5.64 2.89
N LEU A 146 9.76 4.53 3.04
CA LEU A 146 10.19 4.00 4.34
C LEU A 146 11.71 4.03 4.57
N ARG A 147 12.50 4.46 3.57
CA ARG A 147 13.94 4.69 3.68
C ARG A 147 14.28 5.65 4.81
N LYS A 148 15.52 5.55 5.31
CA LYS A 148 16.06 6.47 6.33
C LYS A 148 15.95 7.93 5.91
N GLU A 149 16.19 8.21 4.64
CA GLU A 149 16.04 9.50 4.01
C GLU A 149 15.20 9.32 2.75
N VAL A 150 14.02 9.93 2.73
CA VAL A 150 13.09 9.91 1.61
C VAL A 150 13.37 11.14 0.74
N ASP A 151 13.79 10.90 -0.49
CA ASP A 151 13.93 11.91 -1.54
C ASP A 151 13.26 11.39 -2.82
N LEU A 152 12.01 11.78 -3.02
CA LEU A 152 11.22 11.32 -4.16
C LEU A 152 11.67 11.95 -5.48
N ILE A 153 12.34 13.11 -5.46
CA ILE A 153 12.89 13.73 -6.67
C ILE A 153 14.06 12.88 -7.18
N ARG A 154 14.94 12.48 -6.27
CA ARG A 154 16.09 11.63 -6.58
C ARG A 154 15.66 10.21 -6.92
N ASP A 155 14.80 9.59 -6.12
CA ASP A 155 14.60 8.13 -6.13
C ASP A 155 13.36 7.67 -6.94
N ALA A 156 12.35 8.52 -7.13
CA ALA A 156 11.10 8.12 -7.79
C ALA A 156 10.96 8.73 -9.20
N ARG A 157 10.40 7.95 -10.12
CA ARG A 157 9.78 8.45 -11.35
C ARG A 157 8.36 8.90 -11.00
N ILE A 158 8.09 10.19 -11.14
CA ILE A 158 6.75 10.74 -10.95
C ILE A 158 6.02 10.64 -12.28
N SER A 159 4.93 9.87 -12.35
CA SER A 159 4.14 9.74 -13.59
C SER A 159 2.94 10.67 -13.61
N GLU A 160 2.49 11.14 -12.44
CA GLU A 160 1.29 11.97 -12.34
C GLU A 160 1.27 12.78 -11.04
N ILE A 161 0.83 14.03 -11.14
CA ILE A 161 0.54 14.91 -10.01
C ILE A 161 -0.83 15.54 -10.27
N GLN A 162 -1.72 15.44 -9.28
CA GLN A 162 -2.97 16.17 -9.27
C GLN A 162 -3.01 17.03 -8.01
N ASP A 163 -3.22 18.33 -8.19
CA ASP A 163 -3.46 19.28 -7.10
C ASP A 163 -4.84 19.91 -7.31
N ALA A 164 -5.80 19.49 -6.48
CA ALA A 164 -7.16 20.00 -6.46
C ALA A 164 -7.37 21.04 -5.34
N GLY A 165 -6.29 21.58 -4.76
CA GLY A 165 -6.30 22.59 -3.70
C GLY A 165 -6.61 22.05 -2.30
N GLU A 166 -7.63 21.21 -2.15
CA GLU A 166 -7.92 20.51 -0.88
C GLU A 166 -7.31 19.12 -0.82
N THR A 167 -7.09 18.51 -1.98
CA THR A 167 -6.53 17.16 -2.07
C THR A 167 -5.40 17.14 -3.09
N ILE A 168 -4.34 16.41 -2.75
CA ILE A 168 -3.17 16.20 -3.59
C ILE A 168 -3.04 14.71 -3.86
N ALA A 169 -2.87 14.32 -5.12
CA ALA A 169 -2.54 12.95 -5.49
C ALA A 169 -1.23 12.88 -6.27
N LEU A 170 -0.40 11.90 -5.93
CA LEU A 170 0.94 11.71 -6.49
C LEU A 170 1.12 10.25 -6.89
N THR A 171 1.41 10.00 -8.16
CA THR A 171 1.69 8.66 -8.67
C THR A 171 3.20 8.48 -8.84
N LEU A 172 3.75 7.50 -8.13
CA LEU A 172 5.17 7.21 -7.98
C LEU A 172 5.50 5.82 -8.51
N GLN A 173 6.64 5.71 -9.18
CA GLN A 173 7.28 4.44 -9.48
C GLN A 173 8.75 4.52 -9.09
N ASP A 174 9.32 3.40 -8.67
CA ASP A 174 10.74 3.36 -8.36
C ASP A 174 11.63 3.54 -9.60
N LYS A 175 12.76 4.24 -9.45
CA LYS A 175 13.76 4.32 -10.51
C LYS A 175 14.59 3.05 -10.65
N SER A 176 14.82 2.30 -9.56
CA SER A 176 15.61 1.07 -9.65
C SER A 176 14.84 -0.01 -10.43
N PRO A 177 15.55 -0.76 -11.28
CA PRO A 177 14.94 -1.79 -12.12
C PRO A 177 14.48 -3.01 -11.31
N ASP A 178 14.97 -3.17 -10.09
CA ASP A 178 14.76 -4.35 -9.25
C ASP A 178 13.40 -4.32 -8.53
N THR A 179 12.74 -3.16 -8.52
CA THR A 179 11.47 -2.97 -7.84
C THR A 179 10.37 -2.69 -8.86
N SER A 180 9.46 -3.65 -8.98
CA SER A 180 8.28 -3.53 -9.84
C SER A 180 7.08 -2.96 -9.08
N GLY A 181 6.20 -2.30 -9.80
CA GLY A 181 4.95 -1.74 -9.26
C GLY A 181 4.96 -0.22 -9.16
N ARG A 182 3.77 0.32 -8.84
CA ARG A 182 3.47 1.75 -8.77
C ARG A 182 2.67 2.03 -7.51
N ILE A 183 2.90 3.19 -6.91
CA ILE A 183 2.14 3.66 -5.75
C ILE A 183 1.51 4.99 -6.11
N ARG A 184 0.19 5.09 -6.00
CA ARG A 184 -0.51 6.37 -5.97
C ARG A 184 -0.78 6.74 -4.52
N LEU A 185 -0.39 7.93 -4.11
CA LEU A 185 -0.61 8.48 -2.78
C LEU A 185 -1.67 9.57 -2.88
N VAL A 186 -2.59 9.62 -1.92
CA VAL A 186 -3.63 10.65 -1.83
C VAL A 186 -3.56 11.30 -0.46
N PHE A 187 -3.47 12.63 -0.47
CA PHE A 187 -3.30 13.46 0.70
C PHE A 187 -4.40 14.49 0.81
N GLU A 188 -4.89 14.72 2.02
CA GLU A 188 -5.54 15.98 2.38
C GLU A 188 -4.46 17.06 2.50
N ALA A 189 -4.65 18.20 1.84
CA ALA A 189 -3.63 19.25 1.71
C ALA A 189 -3.72 20.35 2.79
N LYS A 190 -4.87 20.44 3.48
CA LYS A 190 -5.23 21.48 4.44
C LYS A 190 -5.91 20.87 5.68
N PRO A 191 -5.72 21.42 6.89
CA PRO A 191 -4.83 22.54 7.22
C PRO A 191 -3.34 22.18 7.07
N GLU A 192 -3.01 20.91 7.20
CA GLU A 192 -1.67 20.37 6.99
C GLU A 192 -1.72 19.18 6.03
N LEU A 193 -0.57 18.79 5.49
CA LEU A 193 -0.50 17.65 4.59
C LEU A 193 -0.66 16.36 5.41
N GLU A 194 -1.64 15.54 5.06
CA GLU A 194 -1.89 14.26 5.72
C GLU A 194 -2.27 13.17 4.72
N LEU A 195 -1.57 12.03 4.78
CA LEU A 195 -1.87 10.87 3.96
C LEU A 195 -3.22 10.28 4.37
N LYS A 196 -4.12 10.11 3.41
CA LYS A 196 -5.43 9.48 3.62
C LYS A 196 -5.53 8.13 2.95
N GLU A 197 -4.86 7.96 1.83
CA GLU A 197 -4.96 6.74 1.04
C GLU A 197 -3.69 6.50 0.23
N TRP A 198 -3.40 5.23 -0.01
CA TRP A 198 -2.55 4.84 -1.13
C TRP A 198 -3.15 3.69 -1.92
N ILE A 199 -2.76 3.60 -3.18
CA ILE A 199 -3.11 2.52 -4.08
C ILE A 199 -1.81 1.95 -4.63
N THR A 200 -1.54 0.67 -4.39
CA THR A 200 -0.43 -0.06 -4.99
C THR A 200 -0.90 -0.86 -6.19
N LYS A 201 -0.16 -0.79 -7.28
CA LYS A 201 -0.33 -1.65 -8.45
C LYS A 201 0.88 -2.55 -8.58
N ASP A 202 0.69 -3.86 -8.59
CA ASP A 202 1.79 -4.83 -8.71
C ASP A 202 2.19 -5.10 -10.18
N ALA A 203 3.13 -6.03 -10.38
CA ALA A 203 3.59 -6.42 -11.71
C ALA A 203 2.53 -7.14 -12.56
N GLN A 204 1.49 -7.70 -11.93
CA GLN A 204 0.35 -8.34 -12.58
C GLN A 204 -0.74 -7.32 -12.93
N GLY A 205 -0.59 -6.07 -12.51
CA GLY A 205 -1.56 -4.99 -12.73
C GLY A 205 -2.72 -5.00 -11.75
N LEU A 206 -2.61 -5.75 -10.64
CA LEU A 206 -3.64 -5.82 -9.61
C LEU A 206 -3.50 -4.63 -8.67
N ASP A 207 -4.61 -3.91 -8.48
CA ASP A 207 -4.67 -2.74 -7.62
C ASP A 207 -5.08 -3.15 -6.19
N THR A 208 -4.34 -2.68 -5.19
CA THR A 208 -4.72 -2.76 -3.77
C THR A 208 -4.81 -1.35 -3.22
N ARG A 209 -5.99 -0.98 -2.72
CA ARG A 209 -6.27 0.32 -2.10
C ARG A 209 -6.21 0.19 -0.59
N VAL A 210 -5.55 1.13 0.07
CA VAL A 210 -5.55 1.23 1.53
C VAL A 210 -5.86 2.66 1.95
N GLU A 211 -6.94 2.81 2.69
CA GLU A 211 -7.36 4.04 3.34
C GLU A 211 -6.92 4.01 4.80
N VAL A 212 -6.42 5.14 5.31
CA VAL A 212 -5.99 5.29 6.70
C VAL A 212 -6.72 6.41 7.41
N GLY A 213 -6.96 6.24 8.70
CA GLY A 213 -7.63 7.21 9.54
C GLY A 213 -7.29 7.05 11.01
N ASN A 214 -7.78 7.99 11.83
CA ASN A 214 -7.48 8.09 13.25
C ASN A 214 -5.97 8.09 13.52
N LEU A 215 -5.25 8.96 12.80
CA LEU A 215 -3.79 9.01 12.85
C LEU A 215 -3.31 9.61 14.17
N ASP A 216 -2.37 8.93 14.82
CA ASP A 216 -1.63 9.42 15.97
C ASP A 216 -0.13 9.38 15.68
N ARG A 217 0.50 10.57 15.71
CA ARG A 217 1.93 10.79 15.46
C ARG A 217 2.74 11.05 16.73
N THR A 218 2.06 11.16 17.87
CA THR A 218 2.62 11.63 19.14
C THR A 218 2.95 10.49 20.09
N THR A 219 2.17 9.41 20.05
CA THR A 219 2.38 8.26 20.94
C THR A 219 3.65 7.51 20.57
N ALA A 220 4.51 7.31 21.56
CA ALA A 220 5.71 6.48 21.40
C ALA A 220 5.33 5.01 21.19
N ILE A 221 5.85 4.40 20.13
CA ILE A 221 5.61 3.00 19.80
C ILE A 221 6.80 2.16 20.25
N ASP A 222 6.52 1.08 20.99
CA ASP A 222 7.50 0.10 21.44
C ASP A 222 8.15 -0.59 20.22
N PRO A 223 9.48 -0.50 20.04
CA PRO A 223 10.19 -1.19 18.97
C PRO A 223 9.96 -2.71 18.92
N SER A 224 9.61 -3.34 20.04
CA SER A 224 9.36 -4.78 20.13
C SER A 224 8.16 -5.23 19.28
N GLN A 225 7.24 -4.31 18.94
CA GLN A 225 6.10 -4.58 18.07
C GLN A 225 6.50 -4.95 16.64
N PHE A 226 7.69 -4.53 16.18
CA PHE A 226 8.18 -4.71 14.82
C PHE A 226 9.12 -5.91 14.66
N VAL A 227 9.28 -6.73 15.70
CA VAL A 227 10.08 -7.96 15.63
C VAL A 227 9.26 -9.05 14.94
N ILE A 228 9.77 -9.54 13.80
CA ILE A 228 9.18 -10.67 13.07
C ILE A 228 9.44 -11.95 13.87
N LYS A 229 8.39 -12.55 14.43
CA LYS A 229 8.47 -13.82 15.14
C LYS A 229 8.18 -14.96 14.15
N PRO A 230 9.06 -15.96 14.00
CA PRO A 230 8.81 -17.07 13.09
C PRO A 230 7.48 -17.76 13.41
N MET A 231 6.70 -18.04 12.37
CA MET A 231 5.56 -18.96 12.49
C MET A 231 6.06 -20.39 12.68
N GLY A 232 5.51 -21.12 13.67
CA GLY A 232 5.82 -22.54 13.85
C GLY A 232 7.11 -22.87 14.63
N ALA A 233 7.48 -22.10 15.66
CA ALA A 233 8.42 -22.61 16.68
C ALA A 233 7.74 -23.69 17.58
N ALA A 234 7.34 -24.81 17.00
CA ALA A 234 6.98 -26.01 17.74
C ALA A 234 8.25 -26.87 17.93
N PHE A 235 8.74 -26.88 19.17
CA PHE A 235 9.48 -27.98 19.80
C PHE A 235 10.65 -28.62 19.04
N ASN A 236 11.86 -28.13 19.28
CA ASN A 236 13.03 -29.00 19.43
C ASN A 236 13.81 -28.59 20.69
N ARG A 237 13.31 -29.05 21.84
CA ARG A 237 14.11 -29.22 23.06
C ARG A 237 13.98 -30.67 23.50
N ARG A 238 14.96 -31.48 23.12
CA ARG A 238 15.38 -32.68 23.84
C ARG A 238 16.90 -32.73 23.81
#